data_AF-A0A2D6QE96-F1
#
_entry.id   AF-A0A2D6QE96-F1
#
_cell.length_a   1.000
_cell.length_b   1.000
_cell.length_c   1.000
_cell.angle_alpha   90.00
_cell.angle_beta   90.00
_cell.angle_gamma   90.00
#
_symmetry.space_group_name_H-M   'P 1'
#
loop_
_entity.id
_entity.type
_entity.pdbx_description
1 polymer ?
#
loop_
_entity_poly.entity_id
_entity_poly.type
_entity_poly.pdbx_seq_one_letter_code
_entity_poly.pdbx_strand_id
1 'polypeptide(L)'
;MITTSANYATSVYATDLDGDGDADVLSASSYDDKIAWYENLSGGVFGPQQVITNFADGTYSVYATDLDGDGDADVLSASRFDDKIAWYENQGGGVFGPQQVITTSANYAQSVYATDLDGDGDADVLSASYGDDKIAWYENLGGGVSWSGQQLLTIPGNAQSPTCTYATDLDGDGDADVLSASDYDDKIAWYENQGGGVFGPQQVITTSADSAHSVYATDLDGDGDADVLSASYYDGKIAWYENQGGGAFGPQQVITHSTDGARSVYATDLDGDGDADVLSASYNDDKIAWYENQGGGAFGPQQVITNSADGARSVYATDLDGDGDADVLSASYYGDKITWYRNRLNNPKQDFSNPRIISTSADGAFSVYAADLNGDGAPEVISASQRNDKVAWYENYMGPFDCNGNGIPDPDDIANGTSTDCDGNGRPDECDVADTPSADWNGDGIHDACIPPNYCSANPNSTGLAAVISVSGSPIITDNNFTLTASQLPTFEFGYFLMAASQGFIPNVGGSGGNLCLGFPFYRFSKVPTGAILSSGAGGTFSFSPNLLNLPQGVVFQIGETWDFQAWYRDGAASTSNFTDGIEVMFR
;
A
#
# COMPACT_ATOMS: atom_id res chain seq x y z
N MET A 1 4.78 -9.48 -12.44
CA MET A 1 5.31 -9.09 -13.78
C MET A 1 4.26 -9.47 -14.81
N ILE A 2 3.86 -8.53 -15.68
CA ILE A 2 2.77 -8.75 -16.64
C ILE A 2 3.33 -9.07 -18.03
N THR A 3 4.18 -8.20 -18.60
CA THR A 3 4.84 -8.47 -19.89
C THR A 3 6.19 -7.77 -20.04
N THR A 4 7.01 -8.25 -20.98
CA THR A 4 8.24 -7.61 -21.48
C THR A 4 8.20 -7.44 -23.00
N SER A 5 7.00 -7.34 -23.58
CA SER A 5 6.77 -7.21 -25.02
C SER A 5 5.86 -6.02 -25.36
N ALA A 6 5.85 -5.01 -24.49
CA ALA A 6 5.17 -3.74 -24.70
C ALA A 6 6.22 -2.71 -25.13
N ASN A 7 6.57 -2.70 -26.43
CA ASN A 7 7.75 -1.98 -26.90
C ASN A 7 7.61 -0.47 -26.68
N TYR A 8 8.47 0.10 -25.82
CA TYR A 8 8.37 1.50 -25.43
C TYR A 8 7.05 1.85 -24.73
N ALA A 9 6.68 1.09 -23.68
CA ALA A 9 5.46 1.30 -22.91
C ALA A 9 5.32 2.73 -22.34
N THR A 10 4.22 3.42 -22.61
CA THR A 10 4.02 4.85 -22.28
C THR A 10 2.90 5.13 -21.29
N SER A 11 1.94 4.21 -21.15
CA SER A 11 0.76 4.41 -20.30
C SER A 11 0.26 3.06 -19.82
N VAL A 12 -0.17 3.04 -18.55
CA VAL A 12 -0.86 1.93 -17.92
C VAL A 12 -2.10 2.46 -17.22
N TYR A 13 -3.15 1.65 -17.18
CA TYR A 13 -4.41 1.95 -16.49
C TYR A 13 -4.98 0.63 -15.95
N ALA A 14 -5.73 0.70 -14.85
CA ALA A 14 -6.39 -0.46 -14.27
C ALA A 14 -7.89 -0.24 -14.19
N THR A 15 -8.67 -1.21 -14.67
CA THR A 15 -10.13 -1.29 -14.55
C THR A 15 -10.56 -2.71 -14.91
N ASP A 16 -11.71 -3.16 -14.43
CA ASP A 16 -12.36 -4.39 -14.88
C ASP A 16 -12.73 -4.26 -16.38
N LEU A 17 -12.12 -5.06 -17.26
CA LEU A 17 -12.36 -5.06 -18.71
C LEU A 17 -13.14 -6.28 -19.17
N ASP A 18 -13.40 -7.27 -18.33
CA ASP A 18 -14.18 -8.46 -18.71
C ASP A 18 -15.46 -8.69 -17.90
N GLY A 19 -15.70 -7.81 -16.92
CA GLY A 19 -16.90 -7.77 -16.10
C GLY A 19 -16.93 -8.83 -14.99
N ASP A 20 -15.78 -9.40 -14.63
CA ASP A 20 -15.67 -10.43 -13.61
C ASP A 20 -15.50 -9.87 -12.18
N GLY A 21 -15.28 -8.56 -12.05
CA GLY A 21 -15.11 -7.82 -10.81
C GLY A 21 -13.67 -7.62 -10.36
N ASP A 22 -12.70 -8.24 -11.03
CA ASP A 22 -11.27 -8.03 -10.77
C ASP A 22 -10.73 -6.95 -11.72
N ALA A 23 -9.91 -6.01 -11.23
CA ALA A 23 -9.33 -5.00 -12.10
C ALA A 23 -8.29 -5.63 -13.05
N ASP A 24 -8.42 -5.36 -14.34
CA ASP A 24 -7.46 -5.75 -15.38
C ASP A 24 -6.43 -4.65 -15.65
N VAL A 25 -5.38 -4.98 -16.38
CA VAL A 25 -4.36 -3.99 -16.78
C VAL A 25 -4.45 -3.68 -18.26
N LEU A 26 -4.62 -2.40 -18.59
CA LEU A 26 -4.53 -1.84 -19.93
C LEU A 26 -3.15 -1.19 -20.15
N SER A 27 -2.60 -1.32 -21.35
CA SER A 27 -1.31 -0.74 -21.70
C SER A 27 -1.26 -0.15 -23.12
N ALA A 28 -0.46 0.91 -23.26
CA ALA A 28 -0.03 1.48 -24.53
C ALA A 28 1.47 1.30 -24.74
N SER A 29 1.87 0.89 -25.95
CA SER A 29 3.27 0.78 -26.34
C SER A 29 3.54 1.43 -27.69
N SER A 30 4.44 2.42 -27.70
CA SER A 30 4.53 3.37 -28.81
C SER A 30 5.46 2.94 -29.94
N TYR A 31 6.28 1.89 -29.78
CA TYR A 31 7.21 1.43 -30.83
C TYR A 31 6.71 0.20 -31.59
N ASP A 32 5.78 -0.58 -31.02
CA ASP A 32 5.09 -1.67 -31.71
C ASP A 32 3.61 -1.36 -31.98
N ASP A 33 3.22 -0.09 -31.86
CA ASP A 33 1.92 0.47 -32.25
C ASP A 33 0.71 -0.24 -31.63
N LYS A 34 0.90 -0.70 -30.39
CA LYS A 34 0.04 -1.67 -29.75
C LYS A 34 -0.71 -1.08 -28.56
N ILE A 35 -1.99 -1.43 -28.50
CA ILE A 35 -2.81 -1.36 -27.30
C ILE A 35 -3.14 -2.79 -26.92
N ALA A 36 -2.87 -3.15 -25.67
CA ALA A 36 -3.09 -4.49 -25.17
C ALA A 36 -3.58 -4.45 -23.72
N TRP A 37 -4.41 -5.43 -23.39
CA TRP A 37 -4.86 -5.68 -22.03
C TRP A 37 -4.39 -7.05 -21.54
N TYR A 38 -4.44 -7.23 -20.22
CA TYR A 38 -4.03 -8.44 -19.54
C TYR A 38 -5.08 -8.78 -18.49
N GLU A 39 -5.81 -9.86 -18.75
CA GLU A 39 -6.82 -10.43 -17.86
C GLU A 39 -6.19 -10.78 -16.51
N ASN A 40 -6.84 -10.35 -15.45
CA ASN A 40 -6.50 -10.71 -14.10
C ASN A 40 -7.26 -11.98 -13.71
N LEU A 41 -6.58 -13.12 -13.68
CA LEU A 41 -7.18 -14.43 -13.42
C LEU A 41 -7.43 -14.68 -11.92
N SER A 42 -7.60 -13.63 -11.12
CA SER A 42 -7.55 -13.55 -9.65
C SER A 42 -6.16 -13.61 -9.00
N GLY A 43 -6.02 -12.95 -7.85
CA GLY A 43 -4.85 -13.05 -6.96
C GLY A 43 -3.53 -12.60 -7.58
N GLY A 44 -3.56 -11.61 -8.49
CA GLY A 44 -2.38 -11.08 -9.18
C GLY A 44 -1.76 -11.99 -10.22
N VAL A 45 -2.51 -12.99 -10.69
CA VAL A 45 -2.10 -13.87 -11.78
C VAL A 45 -2.65 -13.35 -13.09
N PHE A 46 -1.78 -12.81 -13.95
CA PHE A 46 -2.20 -12.31 -15.26
C PHE A 46 -2.20 -13.37 -16.35
N GLY A 47 -3.24 -13.33 -17.17
CA GLY A 47 -3.35 -14.04 -18.43
C GLY A 47 -2.33 -13.57 -19.48
N PRO A 48 -2.27 -14.27 -20.63
CA PRO A 48 -1.42 -13.85 -21.74
C PRO A 48 -1.86 -12.48 -22.30
N GLN A 49 -0.94 -11.77 -22.94
CA GLN A 49 -1.23 -10.52 -23.64
C GLN A 49 -2.39 -10.69 -24.61
N GLN A 50 -3.45 -9.90 -24.41
CA GLN A 50 -4.56 -9.76 -25.35
C GLN A 50 -4.39 -8.47 -26.13
N VAL A 51 -4.16 -8.58 -27.44
CA VAL A 51 -3.90 -7.41 -28.28
C VAL A 51 -5.22 -6.86 -28.81
N ILE A 52 -5.56 -5.64 -28.39
CA ILE A 52 -6.71 -4.89 -28.89
C ILE A 52 -6.42 -4.40 -30.31
N THR A 53 -5.24 -3.82 -30.54
CA THR A 53 -4.82 -3.37 -31.87
C THR A 53 -3.30 -3.33 -32.01
N ASN A 54 -2.80 -3.41 -33.25
CA ASN A 54 -1.40 -3.15 -33.64
C ASN A 54 -1.32 -2.05 -34.73
N PHE A 55 -2.30 -1.16 -34.77
CA PHE A 55 -2.43 -0.10 -35.79
C PHE A 55 -2.46 1.30 -35.18
N ALA A 56 -2.11 1.43 -33.92
CA ALA A 56 -2.20 2.67 -33.15
C ALA A 56 -0.79 3.30 -33.05
N ASP A 57 -0.39 3.94 -34.16
CA ASP A 57 1.00 4.35 -34.43
C ASP A 57 1.49 5.37 -33.40
N GLY A 58 2.45 4.95 -32.57
CA GLY A 58 2.94 5.79 -31.48
C GLY A 58 1.89 6.11 -30.41
N THR A 59 1.03 5.15 -30.05
CA THR A 59 0.08 5.33 -28.93
C THR A 59 0.81 5.84 -27.69
N TYR A 60 0.32 6.95 -27.13
CA TYR A 60 0.97 7.61 -26.01
C TYR A 60 0.11 7.64 -24.74
N SER A 61 -1.22 7.75 -24.89
CA SER A 61 -2.19 7.80 -23.80
C SER A 61 -3.35 6.86 -24.12
N VAL A 62 -3.76 6.09 -23.11
CA VAL A 62 -4.96 5.26 -23.12
C VAL A 62 -5.81 5.60 -21.91
N TYR A 63 -7.12 5.39 -22.05
CA TYR A 63 -8.11 5.54 -20.99
C TYR A 63 -9.19 4.47 -21.20
N ALA A 64 -9.86 4.04 -20.14
CA ALA A 64 -10.96 3.09 -20.24
C ALA A 64 -12.16 3.54 -19.41
N THR A 65 -13.33 3.46 -20.01
CA THR A 65 -14.65 3.78 -19.43
C THR A 65 -15.72 3.20 -20.34
N ASP A 66 -16.92 2.97 -19.82
CA ASP A 66 -18.09 2.66 -20.64
C ASP A 66 -18.41 3.85 -21.58
N LEU A 67 -18.20 3.69 -22.90
CA LEU A 67 -18.48 4.73 -23.89
C LEU A 67 -19.80 4.50 -24.62
N ASP A 68 -20.40 3.31 -24.56
CA ASP A 68 -21.64 3.02 -25.31
C ASP A 68 -22.88 2.78 -24.42
N GLY A 69 -22.68 2.80 -23.10
CA GLY A 69 -23.69 2.69 -22.06
C GLY A 69 -24.14 1.26 -21.80
N ASP A 70 -23.37 0.26 -22.22
CA ASP A 70 -23.72 -1.16 -22.06
C ASP A 70 -23.20 -1.78 -20.75
N GLY A 71 -22.37 -1.05 -20.01
CA GLY A 71 -21.81 -1.42 -18.71
C GLY A 71 -20.43 -2.08 -18.78
N ASP A 72 -19.89 -2.33 -19.97
CA ASP A 72 -18.54 -2.85 -20.17
C ASP A 72 -17.55 -1.68 -20.41
N ALA A 73 -16.37 -1.71 -19.79
CA ALA A 73 -15.39 -0.65 -20.00
C ALA A 73 -14.77 -0.74 -21.41
N ASP A 74 -14.98 0.29 -22.21
CA ASP A 74 -14.38 0.47 -23.54
C ASP A 74 -12.98 1.07 -23.46
N VAL A 75 -12.20 0.93 -24.53
CA VAL A 75 -10.84 1.49 -24.59
C VAL A 75 -10.77 2.68 -25.53
N LEU A 76 -10.15 3.75 -25.06
CA LEU A 76 -9.89 4.99 -25.79
C LEU A 76 -8.39 5.23 -25.92
N SER A 77 -7.96 5.81 -27.04
CA SER A 77 -6.53 5.99 -27.34
C SER A 77 -6.20 7.28 -28.08
N ALA A 78 -5.02 7.83 -27.76
CA ALA A 78 -4.34 8.89 -28.50
C ALA A 78 -3.02 8.37 -29.11
N SER A 79 -2.92 8.44 -30.44
CA SER A 79 -1.78 7.95 -31.22
C SER A 79 -1.04 9.10 -31.91
N ARG A 80 0.25 9.23 -31.59
CA ARG A 80 1.05 10.41 -31.97
C ARG A 80 1.46 10.46 -33.43
N PHE A 81 1.73 9.31 -34.04
CA PHE A 81 2.42 9.27 -35.33
C PHE A 81 1.46 9.04 -36.51
N ASP A 82 0.23 8.60 -36.24
CA ASP A 82 -0.87 8.56 -37.21
C ASP A 82 -1.97 9.61 -36.97
N ASP A 83 -1.78 10.49 -35.98
CA ASP A 83 -2.64 11.63 -35.66
C ASP A 83 -4.09 11.26 -35.29
N LYS A 84 -4.28 10.12 -34.61
CA LYS A 84 -5.61 9.55 -34.33
C LYS A 84 -6.03 9.63 -32.87
N ILE A 85 -7.33 9.90 -32.71
CA ILE A 85 -8.11 9.48 -31.55
C ILE A 85 -9.03 8.35 -32.01
N ALA A 86 -8.99 7.22 -31.30
CA ALA A 86 -9.76 6.03 -31.65
C ALA A 86 -10.25 5.31 -30.40
N TRP A 87 -11.42 4.68 -30.50
CA TRP A 87 -12.00 3.84 -29.47
C TRP A 87 -12.18 2.39 -29.96
N TYR A 88 -12.32 1.48 -29.01
CA TYR A 88 -12.47 0.05 -29.22
C TYR A 88 -13.56 -0.46 -28.28
N GLU A 89 -14.71 -0.79 -28.88
CA GLU A 89 -15.88 -1.36 -28.21
C GLU A 89 -15.51 -2.66 -27.50
N ASN A 90 -15.82 -2.77 -26.22
CA ASN A 90 -15.77 -4.00 -25.47
C ASN A 90 -17.12 -4.70 -25.56
N GLN A 91 -17.20 -5.78 -26.32
CA GLN A 91 -18.45 -6.49 -26.60
C GLN A 91 -18.84 -7.47 -25.47
N GLY A 92 -18.35 -7.20 -24.25
CA GLY A 92 -18.40 -8.03 -23.07
C GLY A 92 -17.34 -9.12 -22.99
N GLY A 93 -16.90 -9.43 -21.76
CA GLY A 93 -15.94 -10.50 -21.48
C GLY A 93 -14.54 -10.24 -22.05
N GLY A 94 -14.13 -8.98 -22.17
CA GLY A 94 -12.81 -8.59 -22.68
C GLY A 94 -12.65 -8.78 -24.20
N VAL A 95 -13.76 -8.91 -24.93
CA VAL A 95 -13.76 -9.12 -26.39
C VAL A 95 -13.91 -7.79 -27.10
N PHE A 96 -12.77 -7.23 -27.55
CA PHE A 96 -12.76 -5.95 -28.24
C PHE A 96 -13.10 -6.06 -29.73
N GLY A 97 -13.97 -5.16 -30.17
CA GLY A 97 -14.33 -4.94 -31.57
C GLY A 97 -13.22 -4.29 -32.40
N PRO A 98 -13.45 -4.08 -33.70
CA PRO A 98 -12.48 -3.40 -34.57
C PRO A 98 -12.35 -1.92 -34.21
N GLN A 99 -11.15 -1.37 -34.44
CA GLN A 99 -10.87 0.07 -34.27
C GLN A 99 -11.95 0.95 -34.89
N GLN A 100 -12.50 1.84 -34.07
CA GLN A 100 -13.39 2.92 -34.49
C GLN A 100 -12.66 4.25 -34.38
N VAL A 101 -12.46 4.91 -35.51
CA VAL A 101 -11.70 6.17 -35.56
C VAL A 101 -12.65 7.34 -35.27
N ILE A 102 -12.37 8.07 -34.19
CA ILE A 102 -13.08 9.31 -33.83
C ILE A 102 -12.56 10.44 -34.72
N THR A 103 -11.24 10.58 -34.83
CA THR A 103 -10.62 11.55 -35.72
C THR A 103 -9.24 11.10 -36.21
N THR A 104 -8.83 11.61 -37.37
CA THR A 104 -7.44 11.55 -37.89
C THR A 104 -6.82 12.94 -38.03
N SER A 105 -7.37 13.92 -37.32
CA SER A 105 -6.97 15.34 -37.39
C SER A 105 -6.40 15.84 -36.06
N ALA A 106 -5.94 14.93 -35.21
CA ALA A 106 -5.35 15.21 -33.91
C ALA A 106 -3.82 15.11 -34.02
N ASN A 107 -3.18 16.14 -34.58
CA ASN A 107 -1.76 16.04 -34.92
C ASN A 107 -0.89 15.86 -33.67
N TYR A 108 -0.09 14.79 -33.64
CA TYR A 108 0.71 14.41 -32.47
C TYR A 108 -0.13 14.30 -31.19
N ALA A 109 -1.24 13.56 -31.26
CA ALA A 109 -2.18 13.37 -30.15
C ALA A 109 -1.46 12.92 -28.86
N GLN A 110 -1.61 13.71 -27.78
CA GLN A 110 -0.78 13.59 -26.58
C GLN A 110 -1.55 13.17 -25.33
N SER A 111 -2.82 13.56 -25.23
CA SER A 111 -3.67 13.22 -24.10
C SER A 111 -5.08 12.93 -24.62
N VAL A 112 -5.71 11.95 -24.01
CA VAL A 112 -7.12 11.65 -24.19
C VAL A 112 -7.76 11.41 -22.83
N TYR A 113 -9.01 11.83 -22.68
CA TYR A 113 -9.82 11.66 -21.48
C TYR A 113 -11.28 11.49 -21.90
N ALA A 114 -12.09 10.80 -21.08
CA ALA A 114 -13.51 10.66 -21.32
C ALA A 114 -14.33 10.99 -20.07
N THR A 115 -15.40 11.76 -20.27
CA THR A 115 -16.38 12.15 -19.26
C THR A 115 -17.61 12.72 -19.98
N ASP A 116 -18.77 12.69 -19.36
CA ASP A 116 -19.96 13.41 -19.86
C ASP A 116 -19.69 14.93 -19.86
N LEU A 117 -19.61 15.56 -21.03
CA LEU A 117 -19.34 17.00 -21.20
C LEU A 117 -20.60 17.76 -21.61
N ASP A 118 -21.72 17.13 -21.90
CA ASP A 118 -22.96 17.82 -22.24
C ASP A 118 -24.15 17.53 -21.30
N GLY A 119 -23.93 16.67 -20.32
CA GLY A 119 -24.88 16.33 -19.26
C GLY A 119 -25.98 15.37 -19.73
N ASP A 120 -25.79 14.67 -20.84
CA ASP A 120 -26.78 13.73 -21.38
C ASP A 120 -26.65 12.29 -20.84
N GLY A 121 -25.58 12.02 -20.09
CA GLY A 121 -25.28 10.74 -19.45
C GLY A 121 -24.38 9.81 -20.26
N ASP A 122 -24.02 10.16 -21.48
CA ASP A 122 -23.06 9.42 -22.31
C ASP A 122 -21.65 10.03 -22.15
N ALA A 123 -20.62 9.19 -22.06
CA ALA A 123 -19.25 9.69 -21.93
C ALA A 123 -18.75 10.29 -23.27
N ASP A 124 -18.33 11.56 -23.23
CA ASP A 124 -17.72 12.28 -24.34
C ASP A 124 -16.21 12.16 -24.34
N VAL A 125 -15.56 12.48 -25.46
CA VAL A 125 -14.10 12.39 -25.60
C VAL A 125 -13.46 13.76 -25.67
N LEU A 126 -12.48 14.01 -24.80
CA LEU A 126 -11.60 15.17 -24.79
C LEU A 126 -10.20 14.80 -25.27
N SER A 127 -9.57 15.65 -26.07
CA SER A 127 -8.22 15.41 -26.61
C SER A 127 -7.35 16.66 -26.67
N ALA A 128 -6.03 16.44 -26.53
CA ALA A 128 -4.99 17.43 -26.81
C ALA A 128 -4.08 16.97 -27.96
N SER A 129 -3.95 17.82 -28.98
CA SER A 129 -3.13 17.60 -30.17
C SER A 129 -1.91 18.53 -30.13
N TYR A 130 -0.76 17.97 -29.75
CA TYR A 130 0.46 18.75 -29.49
C TYR A 130 1.04 19.40 -30.75
N GLY A 131 0.85 18.80 -31.92
CA GLY A 131 1.52 19.22 -33.16
C GLY A 131 0.77 20.29 -33.96
N ASP A 132 -0.53 20.48 -33.70
CA ASP A 132 -1.36 21.48 -34.38
C ASP A 132 -2.15 22.40 -33.44
N ASP A 133 -1.75 22.47 -32.17
CA ASP A 133 -2.22 23.43 -31.17
C ASP A 133 -3.74 23.36 -30.91
N LYS A 134 -4.30 22.14 -30.93
CA LYS A 134 -5.75 21.93 -30.72
C LYS A 134 -6.05 21.25 -29.39
N ILE A 135 -7.06 21.80 -28.73
CA ILE A 135 -7.84 21.10 -27.72
C ILE A 135 -9.24 20.94 -28.31
N ALA A 136 -9.71 19.70 -28.34
CA ALA A 136 -10.95 19.35 -29.01
C ALA A 136 -11.72 18.29 -28.23
N TRP A 137 -13.04 18.40 -28.28
CA TRP A 137 -13.93 17.38 -27.78
C TRP A 137 -14.81 16.80 -28.90
N TYR A 138 -15.38 15.63 -28.62
CA TYR A 138 -16.21 14.85 -29.53
C TYR A 138 -17.40 14.32 -28.74
N GLU A 139 -18.57 14.87 -29.05
CA GLU A 139 -19.85 14.47 -28.46
C GLU A 139 -20.20 13.05 -28.87
N ASN A 140 -20.58 12.24 -27.88
CA ASN A 140 -21.15 10.94 -28.07
C ASN A 140 -22.66 11.07 -28.27
N LEU A 141 -23.15 10.90 -29.50
CA LEU A 141 -24.57 11.12 -29.83
C LEU A 141 -25.50 9.96 -29.41
N GLY A 142 -25.01 9.05 -28.56
CA GLY A 142 -25.69 7.86 -28.07
C GLY A 142 -26.00 6.78 -29.11
N GLY A 143 -26.60 5.68 -28.64
CA GLY A 143 -27.21 4.62 -29.47
C GLY A 143 -26.24 3.61 -30.12
N GLY A 144 -25.19 3.18 -29.42
CA GLY A 144 -24.11 2.34 -29.97
C GLY A 144 -23.03 3.16 -30.69
N VAL A 145 -22.75 4.34 -30.12
CA VAL A 145 -21.72 5.36 -30.43
C VAL A 145 -21.68 5.89 -31.87
N SER A 146 -22.19 7.11 -32.03
CA SER A 146 -21.91 7.96 -33.19
C SER A 146 -21.32 9.27 -32.72
N TRP A 147 -20.13 9.64 -33.22
CA TRP A 147 -19.45 10.86 -32.80
C TRP A 147 -19.94 12.08 -33.57
N SER A 148 -20.05 13.22 -32.89
CA SER A 148 -20.13 14.50 -33.58
C SER A 148 -18.83 14.81 -34.34
N GLY A 149 -18.89 15.80 -35.22
CA GLY A 149 -17.66 16.34 -35.81
C GLY A 149 -16.82 17.03 -34.74
N GLN A 150 -15.51 17.12 -34.97
CA GLN A 150 -14.58 17.81 -34.07
C GLN A 150 -15.12 19.18 -33.61
N GLN A 151 -15.27 19.34 -32.30
CA GLN A 151 -15.57 20.62 -31.66
C GLN A 151 -14.30 21.19 -31.06
N LEU A 152 -13.83 22.32 -31.59
CA LEU A 152 -12.62 22.97 -31.08
C LEU A 152 -12.97 23.89 -29.90
N LEU A 153 -12.34 23.66 -28.75
CA LEU A 153 -12.48 24.52 -27.58
C LEU A 153 -11.69 25.83 -27.72
N THR A 154 -10.62 25.80 -28.51
CA THR A 154 -9.78 26.96 -28.76
C THR A 154 -9.43 27.11 -30.24
N ILE A 155 -9.10 28.34 -30.62
CA ILE A 155 -8.58 28.61 -31.96
C ILE A 155 -7.15 28.03 -32.03
N PRO A 156 -6.82 27.22 -33.05
CA PRO A 156 -5.48 26.68 -33.21
C PRO A 156 -4.40 27.77 -33.12
N GLY A 157 -3.41 27.55 -32.25
CA GLY A 157 -2.34 28.49 -31.93
C GLY A 157 -2.56 29.34 -30.67
N ASN A 158 -3.75 29.27 -30.05
CA ASN A 158 -4.01 29.94 -28.77
C ASN A 158 -3.69 29.06 -27.54
N ALA A 159 -3.45 27.77 -27.76
CA ALA A 159 -2.93 26.80 -26.80
C ALA A 159 -1.79 26.05 -27.50
N GLN A 160 -0.57 26.61 -27.49
CA GLN A 160 0.52 26.08 -28.32
C GLN A 160 1.14 24.83 -27.67
N SER A 161 1.16 23.72 -28.39
CA SER A 161 1.65 22.43 -27.90
C SER A 161 0.98 21.96 -26.60
N PRO A 162 -0.36 21.73 -26.58
CA PRO A 162 -1.05 21.28 -25.38
C PRO A 162 -0.53 19.91 -24.93
N THR A 163 -0.13 19.81 -23.66
CA THR A 163 0.52 18.61 -23.10
C THR A 163 -0.38 17.77 -22.22
N CYS A 164 -1.37 18.41 -21.60
CA CYS A 164 -2.28 17.83 -20.63
C CYS A 164 -3.63 18.55 -20.68
N THR A 165 -4.70 17.77 -20.57
CA THR A 165 -6.08 18.24 -20.40
C THR A 165 -6.70 17.53 -19.21
N TYR A 166 -7.57 18.22 -18.50
CA TYR A 166 -8.32 17.70 -17.35
C TYR A 166 -9.74 18.25 -17.42
N ALA A 167 -10.73 17.49 -16.97
CA ALA A 167 -12.12 17.94 -16.95
C ALA A 167 -12.70 17.79 -15.54
N THR A 168 -13.33 18.86 -15.04
CA THR A 168 -14.00 18.94 -13.74
C THR A 168 -14.86 20.19 -13.72
N ASP A 169 -15.89 20.24 -12.89
CA ASP A 169 -16.66 21.46 -12.62
C ASP A 169 -15.75 22.50 -11.93
N LEU A 170 -15.45 23.61 -12.62
CA LEU A 170 -14.59 24.70 -12.13
C LEU A 170 -15.40 25.94 -11.74
N ASP A 171 -16.69 26.03 -12.02
CA ASP A 171 -17.49 27.19 -11.64
C ASP A 171 -18.63 26.88 -10.66
N GLY A 172 -18.80 25.61 -10.32
CA GLY A 172 -19.75 25.09 -9.34
C GLY A 172 -21.18 24.98 -9.87
N ASP A 173 -21.36 24.99 -11.19
CA ASP A 173 -22.69 24.91 -11.82
C ASP A 173 -23.17 23.48 -12.12
N GLY A 174 -22.29 22.50 -11.95
CA GLY A 174 -22.53 21.06 -12.12
C GLY A 174 -22.18 20.52 -13.50
N ASP A 175 -21.74 21.37 -14.44
CA ASP A 175 -21.28 20.96 -15.76
C ASP A 175 -19.74 20.80 -15.75
N ALA A 176 -19.20 19.76 -16.40
CA ALA A 176 -17.77 19.56 -16.43
C ALA A 176 -17.08 20.58 -17.36
N ASP A 177 -16.20 21.40 -16.80
CA ASP A 177 -15.34 22.34 -17.52
C ASP A 177 -14.05 21.67 -18.00
N VAL A 178 -13.35 22.32 -18.94
CA VAL A 178 -12.05 21.84 -19.43
C VAL A 178 -10.91 22.73 -18.98
N LEU A 179 -9.87 22.13 -18.42
CA LEU A 179 -8.59 22.73 -18.06
C LEU A 179 -7.47 22.23 -18.97
N SER A 180 -6.50 23.09 -19.28
CA SER A 180 -5.38 22.75 -20.16
C SER A 180 -4.04 23.36 -19.75
N ALA A 181 -2.97 22.61 -20.02
CA ALA A 181 -1.58 23.07 -19.98
C ALA A 181 -0.99 23.11 -21.39
N SER A 182 -0.36 24.22 -21.76
CA SER A 182 0.26 24.42 -23.07
C SER A 182 1.74 24.75 -22.95
N ASP A 183 2.58 23.90 -23.55
CA ASP A 183 4.03 23.89 -23.38
C ASP A 183 4.70 25.11 -24.06
N TYR A 184 4.33 25.44 -25.29
CA TYR A 184 5.12 26.41 -26.07
C TYR A 184 4.73 27.87 -25.82
N ASP A 185 3.51 28.15 -25.34
CA ASP A 185 3.03 29.51 -25.06
C ASP A 185 2.83 29.82 -23.56
N ASP A 186 3.33 28.94 -22.70
CA ASP A 186 3.44 29.10 -21.24
C ASP A 186 2.09 29.28 -20.53
N LYS A 187 1.03 28.67 -21.07
CA LYS A 187 -0.36 28.91 -20.63
C LYS A 187 -0.96 27.79 -19.80
N ILE A 188 -1.65 28.22 -18.75
CA ILE A 188 -2.75 27.48 -18.13
C ILE A 188 -4.04 28.21 -18.51
N ALA A 189 -5.00 27.47 -19.06
CA ALA A 189 -6.27 28.04 -19.51
C ALA A 189 -7.42 27.05 -19.27
N TRP A 190 -8.61 27.60 -19.04
CA TRP A 190 -9.84 26.85 -18.89
C TRP A 190 -10.91 27.28 -19.90
N TYR A 191 -11.91 26.43 -20.07
CA TYR A 191 -13.02 26.58 -21.01
C TYR A 191 -14.32 26.23 -20.28
N GLU A 192 -15.08 27.27 -19.94
CA GLU A 192 -16.39 27.17 -19.28
C GLU A 192 -17.37 26.38 -20.15
N ASN A 193 -18.00 25.37 -19.60
CA ASN A 193 -19.10 24.64 -20.18
C ASN A 193 -20.41 25.23 -19.67
N GLN A 194 -21.11 25.98 -20.51
CA GLN A 194 -22.34 26.69 -20.12
C GLN A 194 -23.59 25.77 -20.11
N GLY A 195 -23.36 24.47 -19.96
CA GLY A 195 -24.32 23.38 -20.09
C GLY A 195 -24.61 22.93 -21.51
N GLY A 196 -24.91 21.64 -21.67
CA GLY A 196 -25.27 21.05 -22.96
C GLY A 196 -24.13 21.05 -23.99
N GLY A 197 -22.87 20.99 -23.54
CA GLY A 197 -21.68 20.98 -24.40
C GLY A 197 -21.38 22.33 -25.04
N VAL A 198 -21.96 23.42 -24.52
CA VAL A 198 -21.77 24.77 -25.06
C VAL A 198 -20.60 25.44 -24.36
N PHE A 199 -19.41 25.27 -24.93
CA PHE A 199 -18.20 25.88 -24.38
C PHE A 199 -18.04 27.36 -24.73
N GLY A 200 -17.71 28.15 -23.71
CA GLY A 200 -17.32 29.55 -23.81
C GLY A 200 -15.94 29.74 -24.47
N PRO A 201 -15.53 31.00 -24.69
CA PRO A 201 -14.19 31.29 -25.18
C PRO A 201 -13.12 30.95 -24.13
N GLN A 202 -11.92 30.60 -24.59
CA GLN A 202 -10.75 30.40 -23.74
C GLN A 202 -10.59 31.49 -22.68
N GLN A 203 -10.51 31.07 -21.42
CA GLN A 203 -10.15 31.92 -20.29
C GLN A 203 -8.72 31.59 -19.85
N VAL A 204 -7.81 32.55 -19.97
CA VAL A 204 -6.41 32.36 -19.60
C VAL A 204 -6.24 32.61 -18.10
N ILE A 205 -5.86 31.57 -17.37
CA ILE A 205 -5.53 31.65 -15.93
C ILE A 205 -4.14 32.29 -15.78
N THR A 206 -3.16 31.82 -16.56
CA THR A 206 -1.83 32.43 -16.57
C THR A 206 -1.12 32.26 -17.91
N THR A 207 -0.14 33.14 -18.15
CA THR A 207 0.88 33.02 -19.22
C THR A 207 2.29 32.99 -18.64
N SER A 208 2.42 32.65 -17.34
CA SER A 208 3.68 32.71 -16.58
C SER A 208 4.14 31.33 -16.12
N ALA A 209 3.63 30.28 -16.76
CA ALA A 209 3.96 28.89 -16.51
C ALA A 209 4.90 28.38 -17.62
N ASP A 210 6.19 28.72 -17.53
CA ASP A 210 7.19 28.46 -18.58
C ASP A 210 7.29 26.95 -18.87
N SER A 211 6.85 26.53 -20.06
CA SER A 211 6.65 25.12 -20.42
C SER A 211 5.71 24.40 -19.47
N ALA A 212 4.44 24.82 -19.47
CA ALA A 212 3.38 24.19 -18.68
C ALA A 212 3.21 22.71 -19.09
N HIS A 213 3.46 21.80 -18.16
CA HIS A 213 3.60 20.38 -18.46
C HIS A 213 2.55 19.49 -17.77
N SER A 214 2.02 19.92 -16.64
CA SER A 214 1.00 19.19 -15.87
C SER A 214 0.04 20.17 -15.22
N VAL A 215 -1.24 19.81 -15.20
CA VAL A 215 -2.31 20.51 -14.46
C VAL A 215 -3.11 19.51 -13.65
N TYR A 216 -3.65 19.97 -12.52
CA TYR A 216 -4.56 19.23 -11.67
C TYR A 216 -5.55 20.23 -11.05
N ALA A 217 -6.77 19.78 -10.74
CA ALA A 217 -7.76 20.63 -10.09
C ALA A 217 -8.38 19.91 -8.88
N THR A 218 -8.43 20.63 -7.76
CA THR A 218 -9.00 20.20 -6.47
C THR A 218 -9.16 21.43 -5.59
N ASP A 219 -10.04 21.38 -4.60
CA ASP A 219 -10.13 22.41 -3.56
C ASP A 219 -8.83 22.43 -2.72
N LEU A 220 -8.06 23.52 -2.78
CA LEU A 220 -6.79 23.69 -2.07
C LEU A 220 -6.91 24.70 -0.91
N ASP A 221 -8.01 25.42 -0.76
CA ASP A 221 -8.18 26.36 0.35
C ASP A 221 -9.35 26.02 1.30
N GLY A 222 -10.09 24.97 0.98
CA GLY A 222 -11.17 24.40 1.78
C GLY A 222 -12.48 25.17 1.66
N ASP A 223 -12.66 25.98 0.61
CA ASP A 223 -13.86 26.77 0.41
C ASP A 223 -14.96 26.07 -0.42
N GLY A 224 -14.62 24.92 -1.00
CA GLY A 224 -15.51 24.05 -1.78
C GLY A 224 -15.44 24.28 -3.30
N ASP A 225 -14.69 25.27 -3.77
CA ASP A 225 -14.47 25.52 -5.19
C ASP A 225 -13.18 24.80 -5.66
N ALA A 226 -13.20 24.20 -6.86
CA ALA A 226 -12.01 23.53 -7.38
C ALA A 226 -10.94 24.56 -7.81
N ASP A 227 -9.79 24.54 -7.14
CA ASP A 227 -8.61 25.34 -7.48
C ASP A 227 -7.77 24.68 -8.55
N VAL A 228 -6.88 25.45 -9.18
CA VAL A 228 -5.96 24.93 -10.21
C VAL A 228 -4.54 24.86 -9.70
N LEU A 229 -3.90 23.70 -9.87
CA LEU A 229 -2.50 23.44 -9.61
C LEU A 229 -1.74 23.21 -10.92
N SER A 230 -0.52 23.73 -11.03
CA SER A 230 0.30 23.64 -12.24
C SER A 230 1.76 23.32 -11.99
N ALA A 231 2.37 22.61 -12.94
CA ALA A 231 3.82 22.37 -13.03
C ALA A 231 4.41 23.02 -14.28
N SER A 232 5.44 23.84 -14.10
CA SER A 232 6.14 24.57 -15.17
C SER A 232 7.57 24.04 -15.32
N TYR A 233 7.85 23.42 -16.46
CA TYR A 233 9.05 22.62 -16.64
C TYR A 233 10.35 23.44 -16.69
N TYR A 234 10.37 24.58 -17.41
CA TYR A 234 11.61 25.33 -17.62
C TYR A 234 11.93 26.34 -16.52
N ASP A 235 10.93 27.01 -15.94
CA ASP A 235 11.15 27.94 -14.83
C ASP A 235 11.11 27.27 -13.45
N GLY A 236 10.80 25.97 -13.42
CA GLY A 236 10.84 25.13 -12.24
C GLY A 236 9.89 25.58 -11.14
N LYS A 237 8.69 26.02 -11.52
CA LYS A 237 7.63 26.42 -10.58
C LYS A 237 6.56 25.34 -10.41
N ILE A 238 6.15 25.18 -9.16
CA ILE A 238 4.81 24.69 -8.81
C ILE A 238 4.01 25.88 -8.32
N ALA A 239 2.83 26.09 -8.91
CA ALA A 239 1.97 27.22 -8.59
C ALA A 239 0.50 26.82 -8.59
N TRP A 240 -0.27 27.46 -7.71
CA TRP A 240 -1.71 27.31 -7.66
C TRP A 240 -2.44 28.63 -7.93
N TYR A 241 -3.72 28.52 -8.25
CA TYR A 241 -4.60 29.62 -8.62
C TYR A 241 -5.94 29.40 -7.92
N GLU A 242 -6.18 30.23 -6.90
CA GLU A 242 -7.44 30.27 -6.13
C GLU A 242 -8.61 30.53 -7.05
N ASN A 243 -9.64 29.69 -6.98
CA ASN A 243 -10.92 29.89 -7.62
C ASN A 243 -11.85 30.62 -6.64
N GLN A 244 -12.09 31.91 -6.87
CA GLN A 244 -12.86 32.74 -5.95
C GLN A 244 -14.39 32.56 -6.11
N GLY A 245 -14.80 31.38 -6.59
CA GLY A 245 -16.14 31.00 -7.02
C GLY A 245 -16.51 31.44 -8.45
N GLY A 246 -17.29 30.59 -9.13
CA GLY A 246 -17.81 30.87 -10.46
C GLY A 246 -16.73 30.98 -11.55
N GLY A 247 -15.63 30.23 -11.42
CA GLY A 247 -14.52 30.20 -12.39
C GLY A 247 -13.63 31.45 -12.35
N ALA A 248 -13.73 32.26 -11.29
CA ALA A 248 -12.98 33.51 -11.14
C ALA A 248 -11.61 33.27 -10.49
N PHE A 249 -10.60 32.94 -11.30
CA PHE A 249 -9.26 32.67 -10.80
C PHE A 249 -8.49 33.92 -10.35
N GLY A 250 -7.91 33.83 -9.15
CA GLY A 250 -7.03 34.81 -8.55
C GLY A 250 -5.63 34.87 -9.19
N PRO A 251 -4.75 35.77 -8.71
CA PRO A 251 -3.38 35.85 -9.19
C PRO A 251 -2.57 34.60 -8.82
N GLN A 252 -1.57 34.27 -9.66
CA GLN A 252 -0.64 33.17 -9.43
C GLN A 252 -0.06 33.19 -8.01
N GLN A 253 -0.27 32.10 -7.26
CA GLN A 253 0.38 31.84 -5.99
C GLN A 253 1.47 30.78 -6.21
N VAL A 254 2.72 31.20 -6.15
CA VAL A 254 3.85 30.28 -6.35
C VAL A 254 4.15 29.55 -5.05
N ILE A 255 4.00 28.22 -5.06
CA ILE A 255 4.36 27.33 -3.96
C ILE A 255 5.88 27.22 -3.88
N THR A 256 6.56 27.06 -5.03
CA THR A 256 8.02 26.91 -5.07
C THR A 256 8.63 27.37 -6.40
N HIS A 257 9.92 27.69 -6.36
CA HIS A 257 10.78 27.97 -7.53
C HIS A 257 11.94 26.95 -7.63
N SER A 258 11.81 25.78 -7.00
CA SER A 258 12.92 24.85 -6.75
C SER A 258 12.58 23.41 -7.16
N THR A 259 11.93 23.29 -8.32
CA THR A 259 11.54 22.04 -8.98
C THR A 259 12.04 22.02 -10.43
N ASP A 260 13.34 21.83 -10.64
CA ASP A 260 13.95 21.88 -11.99
C ASP A 260 13.41 20.74 -12.87
N GLY A 261 12.78 21.09 -14.00
CA GLY A 261 12.10 20.13 -14.84
C GLY A 261 10.82 19.60 -14.21
N ALA A 262 10.03 20.45 -13.55
CA ALA A 262 8.74 20.08 -12.95
C ALA A 262 7.87 19.36 -13.99
N ARG A 263 7.52 18.09 -13.71
CA ARG A 263 6.98 17.17 -14.72
C ARG A 263 5.62 16.59 -14.37
N SER A 264 5.33 16.45 -13.09
CA SER A 264 4.09 15.86 -12.59
C SER A 264 3.76 16.54 -11.28
N VAL A 265 2.49 16.90 -11.10
CA VAL A 265 1.91 17.34 -9.84
C VAL A 265 0.74 16.46 -9.48
N TYR A 266 0.49 16.30 -8.19
CA TYR A 266 -0.66 15.62 -7.64
C TYR A 266 -1.04 16.30 -6.32
N ALA A 267 -2.31 16.28 -5.94
CA ALA A 267 -2.75 16.82 -4.67
C ALA A 267 -3.66 15.85 -3.93
N THR A 268 -3.41 15.70 -2.64
CA THR A 268 -4.17 14.85 -1.70
C THR A 268 -3.77 15.27 -0.28
N ASP A 269 -4.66 15.05 0.69
CA ASP A 269 -4.29 15.16 2.11
C ASP A 269 -3.19 14.14 2.42
N LEU A 270 -1.97 14.61 2.73
CA LEU A 270 -0.86 13.77 3.11
C LEU A 270 -0.64 13.80 4.61
N ASP A 271 -0.98 14.86 5.33
CA ASP A 271 -0.69 14.98 6.76
C ASP A 271 -1.86 14.61 7.69
N GLY A 272 -3.01 14.28 7.10
CA GLY A 272 -4.23 13.82 7.76
C GLY A 272 -5.04 14.93 8.43
N ASP A 273 -4.77 16.20 8.11
CA ASP A 273 -5.48 17.34 8.69
C ASP A 273 -6.74 17.76 7.92
N GLY A 274 -6.97 17.15 6.75
CA GLY A 274 -8.12 17.35 5.87
C GLY A 274 -7.91 18.38 4.76
N ASP A 275 -6.76 19.07 4.73
CA ASP A 275 -6.40 20.00 3.65
C ASP A 275 -5.59 19.28 2.56
N ALA A 276 -5.87 19.55 1.29
CA ALA A 276 -5.14 18.90 0.20
C ALA A 276 -3.70 19.45 0.09
N ASP A 277 -2.71 18.57 0.33
CA ASP A 277 -1.29 18.85 0.16
C ASP A 277 -0.85 18.69 -1.29
N VAL A 278 0.31 19.25 -1.64
CA VAL A 278 0.86 19.19 -3.00
C VAL A 278 2.08 18.29 -3.09
N LEU A 279 2.10 17.40 -4.09
CA LEU A 279 3.23 16.57 -4.49
C LEU A 279 3.79 17.00 -5.83
N SER A 280 5.11 16.85 -6.00
CA SER A 280 5.80 17.16 -7.24
C SER A 280 6.87 16.14 -7.61
N ALA A 281 7.00 15.88 -8.92
CA ALA A 281 8.13 15.20 -9.54
C ALA A 281 8.96 16.19 -10.36
N SER A 282 10.26 16.28 -10.09
CA SER A 282 11.19 17.18 -10.80
C SER A 282 12.21 16.36 -11.59
N TYR A 283 12.11 16.44 -12.91
CA TYR A 283 12.82 15.55 -13.84
C TYR A 283 14.32 15.84 -13.93
N ASN A 284 14.76 17.09 -13.78
CA ASN A 284 16.17 17.47 -13.98
C ASN A 284 17.00 17.49 -12.69
N ASP A 285 16.36 17.64 -11.52
CA ASP A 285 17.04 17.64 -10.21
C ASP A 285 16.74 16.40 -9.34
N ASP A 286 16.15 15.37 -9.96
CA ASP A 286 15.97 14.02 -9.42
C ASP A 286 15.14 13.96 -8.12
N LYS A 287 14.17 14.88 -7.99
CA LYS A 287 13.48 15.14 -6.73
C LYS A 287 12.01 14.72 -6.74
N ILE A 288 11.61 14.10 -5.63
CA ILE A 288 10.22 14.02 -5.18
C ILE A 288 10.08 14.88 -3.94
N ALA A 289 9.14 15.81 -3.95
CA ALA A 289 8.91 16.73 -2.85
C ALA A 289 7.42 16.97 -2.61
N TRP A 290 7.08 17.26 -1.37
CA TRP A 290 5.74 17.64 -0.97
C TRP A 290 5.73 19.02 -0.28
N TYR A 291 4.55 19.63 -0.21
CA TYR A 291 4.32 20.96 0.32
C TYR A 291 3.04 20.93 1.15
N GLU A 292 3.21 21.04 2.47
CA GLU A 292 2.13 21.09 3.46
C GLU A 292 1.21 22.27 3.18
N ASN A 293 -0.09 22.02 3.06
CA ASN A 293 -1.12 23.02 3.04
C ASN A 293 -1.59 23.27 4.48
N GLN A 294 -1.24 24.42 5.04
CA GLN A 294 -1.53 24.73 6.45
C GLN A 294 -2.96 25.29 6.65
N GLY A 295 -3.85 24.93 5.72
CA GLY A 295 -5.20 25.46 5.55
C GLY A 295 -5.28 26.80 4.81
N GLY A 296 -6.38 26.99 4.07
CA GLY A 296 -6.67 28.24 3.35
C GLY A 296 -5.67 28.56 2.23
N GLY A 297 -5.11 27.54 1.57
CA GLY A 297 -4.14 27.69 0.48
C GLY A 297 -2.76 28.19 0.92
N ALA A 298 -2.44 28.10 2.21
CA ALA A 298 -1.19 28.57 2.79
C ALA A 298 -0.13 27.46 2.83
N PHE A 299 0.66 27.36 1.76
CA PHE A 299 1.69 26.31 1.67
C PHE A 299 2.96 26.59 2.48
N GLY A 300 3.41 25.57 3.21
CA GLY A 300 4.66 25.52 3.94
C GLY A 300 5.90 25.42 3.05
N PRO A 301 7.11 25.41 3.66
CA PRO A 301 8.35 25.24 2.90
C PRO A 301 8.46 23.84 2.29
N GLN A 302 9.16 23.73 1.16
CA GLN A 302 9.45 22.47 0.48
C GLN A 302 9.98 21.40 1.45
N GLN A 303 9.30 20.26 1.49
CA GLN A 303 9.74 19.06 2.18
C GLN A 303 10.20 18.04 1.13
N VAL A 304 11.49 17.72 1.14
CA VAL A 304 12.06 16.81 0.16
C VAL A 304 11.90 15.37 0.63
N ILE A 305 11.10 14.58 -0.09
CA ILE A 305 10.94 13.14 0.14
C ILE A 305 12.22 12.41 -0.31
N THR A 306 12.72 12.74 -1.52
CA THR A 306 14.00 12.21 -2.01
C THR A 306 14.65 13.15 -3.02
N ASN A 307 15.98 13.11 -3.12
CA ASN A 307 16.79 13.73 -4.19
C ASN A 307 17.55 12.66 -5.00
N SER A 308 16.98 11.46 -5.11
CA SER A 308 17.62 10.32 -5.77
C SER A 308 16.70 9.58 -6.74
N ALA A 309 15.59 10.22 -7.11
CA ALA A 309 14.66 9.74 -8.12
C ALA A 309 15.13 10.21 -9.51
N ASP A 310 16.23 9.63 -9.99
CA ASP A 310 16.91 10.06 -11.22
C ASP A 310 15.96 10.10 -12.43
N GLY A 311 15.71 11.30 -12.97
CA GLY A 311 14.68 11.54 -13.98
C GLY A 311 13.25 11.35 -13.47
N ALA A 312 12.90 11.90 -12.30
CA ALA A 312 11.56 11.79 -11.72
C ALA A 312 10.47 12.23 -12.71
N ARG A 313 9.64 11.27 -13.14
CA ARG A 313 8.78 11.44 -14.33
C ARG A 313 7.29 11.50 -14.01
N SER A 314 6.88 10.76 -12.99
CA SER A 314 5.49 10.58 -12.54
C SER A 314 5.48 10.36 -11.03
N VAL A 315 4.52 10.99 -10.36
CA VAL A 315 4.18 10.79 -8.94
C VAL A 315 2.70 10.46 -8.82
N TYR A 316 2.38 9.64 -7.83
CA TYR A 316 1.01 9.27 -7.48
C TYR A 316 0.93 9.08 -5.97
N ALA A 317 -0.23 9.31 -5.38
CA ALA A 317 -0.44 9.06 -3.96
C ALA A 317 -1.77 8.35 -3.68
N THR A 318 -1.70 7.35 -2.81
CA THR A 318 -2.82 6.53 -2.33
C THR A 318 -2.36 5.79 -1.07
N ASP A 319 -3.28 5.36 -0.22
CA ASP A 319 -2.95 4.53 0.94
C ASP A 319 -2.52 3.13 0.46
N LEU A 320 -1.22 2.82 0.55
CA LEU A 320 -0.70 1.54 0.09
C LEU A 320 -0.66 0.50 1.21
N ASP A 321 -0.36 0.85 2.45
CA ASP A 321 -0.28 -0.14 3.53
C ASP A 321 -1.56 -0.26 4.37
N GLY A 322 -2.63 0.42 3.98
CA GLY A 322 -3.94 0.32 4.60
C GLY A 322 -4.00 0.95 5.99
N ASP A 323 -3.03 1.81 6.34
CA ASP A 323 -2.99 2.48 7.64
C ASP A 323 -3.86 3.75 7.70
N GLY A 324 -4.49 4.11 6.58
CA GLY A 324 -5.38 5.26 6.43
C GLY A 324 -4.67 6.53 5.96
N ASP A 325 -3.33 6.50 5.85
CA ASP A 325 -2.51 7.64 5.45
C ASP A 325 -2.14 7.50 3.96
N ALA A 326 -2.26 8.57 3.18
CA ALA A 326 -1.85 8.53 1.77
C ALA A 326 -0.32 8.38 1.66
N ASP A 327 0.13 7.35 0.95
CA ASP A 327 1.53 7.08 0.63
C ASP A 327 1.94 7.65 -0.73
N VAL A 328 3.25 7.75 -0.98
CA VAL A 328 3.78 8.31 -2.23
C VAL A 328 4.46 7.24 -3.09
N LEU A 329 4.11 7.21 -4.37
CA LEU A 329 4.79 6.44 -5.42
C LEU A 329 5.51 7.36 -6.40
N SER A 330 6.64 6.88 -6.92
CA SER A 330 7.38 7.57 -7.99
C SER A 330 7.92 6.62 -9.05
N ALA A 331 7.92 7.11 -10.30
CA ALA A 331 8.64 6.53 -11.42
C ALA A 331 9.88 7.37 -11.76
N SER A 332 11.06 6.76 -11.72
CA SER A 332 12.35 7.40 -12.04
C SER A 332 12.86 6.93 -13.40
N TYR A 333 12.80 7.79 -14.42
CA TYR A 333 13.06 7.42 -15.81
C TYR A 333 14.51 7.05 -16.09
N TYR A 334 15.48 7.75 -15.50
CA TYR A 334 16.90 7.42 -15.65
C TYR A 334 17.42 6.54 -14.52
N GLY A 335 16.75 6.58 -13.37
CA GLY A 335 17.04 5.72 -12.22
C GLY A 335 16.58 4.27 -12.37
N ASP A 336 15.77 3.99 -13.40
CA ASP A 336 15.21 2.67 -13.72
C ASP A 336 14.42 2.04 -12.55
N LYS A 337 13.70 2.90 -11.79
CA LYS A 337 13.07 2.54 -10.53
C LYS A 337 11.59 2.90 -10.42
N ILE A 338 10.86 2.03 -9.73
CA ILE A 338 9.60 2.36 -9.04
C ILE A 338 9.90 2.36 -7.54
N THR A 339 9.54 3.43 -6.85
CA THR A 339 9.85 3.61 -5.41
C THR A 339 8.60 4.06 -4.66
N TRP A 340 8.37 3.42 -3.52
CA TRP A 340 7.35 3.76 -2.54
C TRP A 340 7.99 4.47 -1.34
N TYR A 341 7.34 5.53 -0.88
CA TYR A 341 7.67 6.26 0.33
C TYR A 341 6.47 6.19 1.25
N ARG A 342 6.54 5.28 2.23
CA ARG A 342 5.51 5.15 3.26
C ARG A 342 5.45 6.41 4.11
N ASN A 343 4.25 6.97 4.24
CA ASN A 343 3.88 8.05 5.12
C ASN A 343 3.64 7.52 6.54
N ARG A 344 3.92 8.33 7.56
CA ARG A 344 3.84 7.90 8.98
C ARG A 344 3.29 9.02 9.83
N LEU A 345 1.96 9.20 9.87
CA LEU A 345 1.34 10.31 10.60
C LEU A 345 1.50 10.23 12.12
N ASN A 346 1.92 9.09 12.67
CA ASN A 346 2.03 8.84 14.11
C ASN A 346 3.25 9.46 14.83
N ASN A 347 4.01 10.37 14.20
CA ASN A 347 5.12 11.10 14.82
C ASN A 347 4.80 12.61 14.76
N PRO A 348 5.15 13.48 15.74
CA PRO A 348 4.69 14.88 15.78
C PRO A 348 5.33 15.79 14.70
N LYS A 349 5.90 15.18 13.66
CA LYS A 349 6.26 15.71 12.36
C LYS A 349 6.09 14.58 11.35
N GLN A 350 5.45 14.88 10.23
CA GLN A 350 5.37 13.95 9.11
C GLN A 350 6.78 13.55 8.66
N ASP A 351 7.00 12.24 8.59
CA ASP A 351 8.29 11.63 8.27
C ASP A 351 8.03 10.47 7.31
N PHE A 352 8.45 10.64 6.06
CA PHE A 352 8.46 9.53 5.12
C PHE A 352 9.51 8.53 5.58
N SER A 353 9.11 7.26 5.62
CA SER A 353 10.03 6.15 5.88
C SER A 353 11.22 6.15 4.90
N ASN A 354 12.24 5.34 5.20
CA ASN A 354 13.27 5.07 4.21
C ASN A 354 12.61 4.51 2.93
N PRO A 355 12.99 5.02 1.75
CA PRO A 355 12.35 4.63 0.50
C PRO A 355 12.45 3.12 0.25
N ARG A 356 11.29 2.49 0.01
CA ARG A 356 11.22 1.10 -0.44
C ARG A 356 11.26 1.08 -1.96
N ILE A 357 12.37 0.59 -2.50
CA ILE A 357 12.50 0.41 -3.95
C ILE A 357 11.67 -0.83 -4.33
N ILE A 358 10.53 -0.61 -4.97
CA ILE A 358 9.65 -1.68 -5.48
C ILE A 358 10.34 -2.43 -6.61
N SER A 359 11.05 -1.71 -7.50
CA SER A 359 11.76 -2.31 -8.62
C SER A 359 13.00 -1.50 -8.97
N THR A 360 14.11 -2.19 -9.26
CA THR A 360 15.32 -1.64 -9.89
C THR A 360 15.47 -2.08 -11.36
N SER A 361 14.38 -2.57 -11.95
CA SER A 361 14.36 -3.12 -13.32
C SER A 361 13.16 -2.55 -14.09
N ALA A 362 12.84 -1.29 -13.81
CA ALA A 362 11.81 -0.52 -14.50
C ALA A 362 12.53 0.46 -15.45
N ASP A 363 13.25 -0.08 -16.44
CA ASP A 363 14.17 0.71 -17.25
C ASP A 363 13.41 1.75 -18.06
N GLY A 364 13.70 3.03 -17.87
CA GLY A 364 12.87 4.09 -18.45
C GLY A 364 11.46 4.15 -17.85
N ALA A 365 11.32 3.96 -16.53
CA ALA A 365 10.04 4.07 -15.82
C ALA A 365 9.31 5.37 -16.20
N PHE A 366 8.13 5.23 -16.78
CA PHE A 366 7.44 6.33 -17.43
C PHE A 366 6.12 6.71 -16.76
N SER A 367 5.39 5.70 -16.28
CA SER A 367 4.11 5.84 -15.59
C SER A 367 4.05 4.85 -14.44
N VAL A 368 3.48 5.29 -13.32
CA VAL A 368 3.13 4.48 -12.15
C VAL A 368 1.69 4.77 -11.78
N TYR A 369 0.96 3.75 -11.35
CA TYR A 369 -0.41 3.82 -10.89
C TYR A 369 -0.64 2.75 -9.82
N ALA A 370 -1.70 2.88 -9.03
CA ALA A 370 -2.07 1.87 -8.04
C ALA A 370 -3.58 1.66 -8.00
N ALA A 371 -4.00 0.40 -7.83
CA ALA A 371 -5.39 -0.03 -7.75
C ALA A 371 -5.47 -1.37 -7.00
N ASP A 372 -6.58 -1.65 -6.33
CA ASP A 372 -6.84 -2.99 -5.76
C ASP A 372 -7.07 -3.97 -6.89
N LEU A 373 -6.16 -4.92 -6.97
CA LEU A 373 -5.85 -5.63 -8.17
C LEU A 373 -5.90 -7.12 -7.82
N ASN A 374 -5.58 -7.55 -6.60
CA ASN A 374 -5.83 -8.92 -6.16
C ASN A 374 -7.19 -9.12 -5.44
N GLY A 375 -7.94 -8.03 -5.20
CA GLY A 375 -9.24 -8.04 -4.52
C GLY A 375 -9.15 -8.14 -3.00
N ASP A 376 -7.99 -7.87 -2.40
CA ASP A 376 -7.76 -7.94 -0.96
C ASP A 376 -8.05 -6.62 -0.22
N GLY A 377 -8.37 -5.56 -0.96
CA GLY A 377 -8.66 -4.22 -0.45
C GLY A 377 -7.44 -3.31 -0.30
N ALA A 378 -6.22 -3.81 -0.50
CA ALA A 378 -5.01 -3.01 -0.60
C ALA A 378 -4.68 -2.75 -2.07
N PRO A 379 -4.22 -1.54 -2.43
CA PRO A 379 -3.86 -1.28 -3.82
C PRO A 379 -2.47 -1.82 -4.17
N GLU A 380 -2.39 -2.55 -5.29
CA GLU A 380 -1.12 -2.96 -5.90
C GLU A 380 -0.58 -1.90 -6.86
N VAL A 381 0.73 -1.95 -7.09
CA VAL A 381 1.42 -0.98 -7.94
C VAL A 381 1.59 -1.54 -9.35
N ILE A 382 1.15 -0.79 -10.36
CA ILE A 382 1.44 -1.06 -11.77
C ILE A 382 2.34 0.01 -12.38
N SER A 383 3.13 -0.39 -13.38
CA SER A 383 4.07 0.52 -14.05
C SER A 383 4.26 0.19 -15.53
N ALA A 384 4.56 1.23 -16.32
CA ALA A 384 5.08 1.14 -17.69
C ALA A 384 6.54 1.63 -17.74
N SER A 385 7.40 0.88 -18.42
CA SER A 385 8.83 1.15 -18.57
C SER A 385 9.23 1.13 -20.05
N GLN A 386 9.79 2.23 -20.55
CA GLN A 386 10.06 2.42 -21.98
C GLN A 386 11.26 1.65 -22.52
N ARG A 387 12.32 1.46 -21.73
CA ARG A 387 13.62 0.97 -22.26
C ARG A 387 13.77 -0.54 -22.19
N ASN A 388 12.97 -1.21 -21.37
CA ASN A 388 12.92 -2.67 -21.26
C ASN A 388 11.55 -3.25 -21.64
N ASP A 389 10.72 -2.45 -22.32
CA ASP A 389 9.47 -2.87 -22.94
C ASP A 389 8.49 -3.55 -21.96
N LYS A 390 8.49 -3.08 -20.71
CA LYS A 390 7.87 -3.78 -19.57
C LYS A 390 6.62 -3.07 -19.08
N VAL A 391 5.56 -3.86 -18.91
CA VAL A 391 4.42 -3.56 -18.05
C VAL A 391 4.50 -4.50 -16.85
N ALA A 392 4.44 -3.95 -15.64
CA ALA A 392 4.66 -4.73 -14.43
C ALA A 392 3.73 -4.31 -13.32
N TRP A 393 3.05 -5.31 -12.75
CA TRP A 393 2.48 -5.31 -11.42
C TRP A 393 3.53 -5.68 -10.37
N TYR A 394 3.40 -5.07 -9.19
CA TYR A 394 4.09 -5.41 -7.96
C TYR A 394 3.08 -5.59 -6.82
N GLU A 395 3.12 -6.78 -6.22
CA GLU A 395 2.26 -7.15 -5.11
C GLU A 395 2.54 -6.28 -3.90
N ASN A 396 1.47 -5.85 -3.24
CA ASN A 396 1.54 -5.06 -2.03
C ASN A 396 1.17 -5.89 -0.79
N TYR A 397 2.15 -6.62 -0.27
CA TYR A 397 1.97 -7.43 0.93
C TYR A 397 1.78 -6.63 2.23
N MET A 398 1.80 -5.28 2.18
CA MET A 398 1.93 -4.44 3.37
C MET A 398 0.61 -4.05 4.02
N GLY A 399 -0.51 -4.54 3.51
CA GLY A 399 -1.75 -4.60 4.26
C GLY A 399 -1.66 -5.63 5.41
N PRO A 400 -2.70 -6.45 5.67
CA PRO A 400 -2.71 -7.40 6.80
C PRO A 400 -1.70 -8.57 6.71
N PHE A 401 -0.71 -8.51 5.81
CA PHE A 401 0.15 -9.62 5.41
C PHE A 401 1.67 -9.37 5.56
N ASP A 402 2.15 -8.26 6.12
CA ASP A 402 3.55 -8.07 6.57
C ASP A 402 3.55 -7.13 7.79
N CYS A 403 2.91 -7.59 8.87
CA CYS A 403 2.64 -6.78 10.05
C CYS A 403 3.93 -6.37 10.79
N ASN A 404 5.01 -7.15 10.66
CA ASN A 404 6.29 -6.85 11.28
C ASN A 404 7.17 -5.93 10.39
N GLY A 405 6.74 -5.64 9.17
CA GLY A 405 7.37 -4.72 8.23
C GLY A 405 8.77 -5.14 7.78
N ASN A 406 9.06 -6.44 7.81
CA ASN A 406 10.39 -6.96 7.51
C ASN A 406 10.61 -7.19 6.00
N GLY A 407 9.57 -7.01 5.18
CA GLY A 407 9.58 -7.19 3.74
C GLY A 407 9.37 -8.64 3.28
N ILE A 408 9.03 -9.54 4.20
CA ILE A 408 8.62 -10.93 3.99
C ILE A 408 7.16 -11.02 4.43
N PRO A 409 6.26 -11.58 3.61
CA PRO A 409 4.88 -11.73 4.03
C PRO A 409 4.75 -12.61 5.28
N ASP A 410 3.87 -12.24 6.20
CA ASP A 410 3.49 -12.94 7.42
C ASP A 410 3.28 -14.46 7.20
N PRO A 411 2.57 -14.93 6.15
CA PRO A 411 2.48 -16.37 5.86
C PRO A 411 3.82 -17.01 5.51
N ASP A 412 4.70 -16.30 4.80
CA ASP A 412 6.05 -16.76 4.49
C ASP A 412 6.94 -16.74 5.73
N ASP A 413 6.75 -15.77 6.63
CA ASP A 413 7.45 -15.72 7.90
C ASP A 413 7.11 -16.91 8.80
N ILE A 414 5.82 -17.25 8.87
CA ILE A 414 5.33 -18.44 9.59
C ILE A 414 5.82 -19.72 8.90
N ALA A 415 5.71 -19.81 7.57
CA ALA A 415 6.11 -21.00 6.81
C ALA A 415 7.62 -21.26 6.85
N ASN A 416 8.43 -20.20 6.87
CA ASN A 416 9.88 -20.28 6.99
C ASN A 416 10.34 -20.41 8.46
N GLY A 417 9.42 -20.25 9.42
CA GLY A 417 9.69 -20.30 10.86
C GLY A 417 10.50 -19.12 11.37
N THR A 418 10.48 -17.99 10.66
CA THR A 418 11.05 -16.71 11.10
C THR A 418 10.12 -15.98 12.08
N SER A 419 8.81 -16.27 12.02
CA SER A 419 7.80 -15.84 12.99
C SER A 419 7.01 -17.02 13.57
N THR A 420 6.37 -16.80 14.72
CA THR A 420 5.56 -17.84 15.38
C THR A 420 4.08 -17.57 15.18
N ASP A 421 3.27 -18.61 14.99
CA ASP A 421 1.79 -18.54 14.98
C ASP A 421 1.27 -19.69 15.86
N CYS A 422 1.12 -19.42 17.15
CA CYS A 422 0.74 -20.41 18.14
C CYS A 422 -0.77 -20.63 18.23
N ASP A 423 -1.59 -19.65 17.87
CA ASP A 423 -3.05 -19.77 17.88
C ASP A 423 -3.62 -20.28 16.54
N GLY A 424 -2.79 -20.34 15.49
CA GLY A 424 -3.09 -20.86 14.17
C GLY A 424 -3.96 -19.93 13.35
N ASN A 425 -3.94 -18.63 13.64
CA ASN A 425 -4.76 -17.63 12.97
C ASN A 425 -4.16 -17.16 11.63
N GLY A 426 -2.92 -17.56 11.31
CA GLY A 426 -2.23 -17.19 10.07
C GLY A 426 -1.47 -15.85 10.14
N ARG A 427 -1.35 -15.27 11.34
CA ARG A 427 -0.65 -14.01 11.63
C ARG A 427 0.47 -14.26 12.65
N PRO A 428 1.62 -13.58 12.52
CA PRO A 428 2.68 -13.64 13.51
C PRO A 428 2.20 -13.21 14.91
N ASP A 429 2.46 -14.05 15.90
CA ASP A 429 2.17 -13.85 17.32
C ASP A 429 2.76 -12.51 17.83
N GLU A 430 3.94 -12.11 17.34
CA GLU A 430 4.56 -10.82 17.67
C GLU A 430 3.70 -9.61 17.26
N CYS A 431 2.88 -9.75 16.22
CA CYS A 431 1.96 -8.72 15.76
C CYS A 431 0.63 -8.78 16.51
N ASP A 432 0.18 -9.97 16.89
CA ASP A 432 -1.00 -10.13 17.76
C ASP A 432 -0.76 -9.51 19.14
N VAL A 433 0.44 -9.70 19.69
CA VAL A 433 0.84 -9.06 20.95
C VAL A 433 0.96 -7.54 20.81
N ALA A 434 1.45 -7.04 19.66
CA ALA A 434 1.57 -5.60 19.41
C ALA A 434 0.21 -4.90 19.36
N ASP A 435 -0.78 -5.50 18.69
CA ASP A 435 -2.08 -4.87 18.44
C ASP A 435 -3.12 -5.21 19.50
N THR A 436 -3.01 -6.38 20.12
CA THR A 436 -3.94 -6.84 21.15
C THR A 436 -3.20 -7.16 22.45
N PRO A 437 -3.06 -6.18 23.36
CA PRO A 437 -2.44 -6.42 24.67
C PRO A 437 -3.14 -7.50 25.52
N SER A 438 -4.35 -7.91 25.15
CA SER A 438 -5.06 -9.03 25.78
C SER A 438 -4.52 -10.41 25.38
N ALA A 439 -3.74 -10.49 24.31
CA ALA A 439 -3.10 -11.70 23.80
C ALA A 439 -1.82 -12.07 24.57
N ASP A 440 -1.24 -11.12 25.30
CA ASP A 440 -0.18 -11.30 26.29
C ASP A 440 -0.70 -10.85 27.67
N TRP A 441 -1.51 -11.69 28.31
CA TRP A 441 -2.11 -11.39 29.62
C TRP A 441 -1.04 -11.26 30.73
N ASN A 442 0.07 -11.95 30.56
CA ASN A 442 1.11 -12.06 31.57
C ASN A 442 2.19 -10.95 31.44
N GLY A 443 2.24 -10.28 30.30
CA GLY A 443 3.08 -9.13 29.99
C GLY A 443 4.55 -9.49 29.69
N ASP A 444 4.82 -10.71 29.23
CA ASP A 444 6.17 -11.18 28.92
C ASP A 444 6.58 -11.04 27.45
N GLY A 445 5.71 -10.46 26.63
CA GLY A 445 5.93 -10.21 25.20
C GLY A 445 5.78 -11.45 24.34
N ILE A 446 5.16 -12.53 24.87
CA ILE A 446 4.88 -13.76 24.14
C ILE A 446 3.37 -13.95 24.09
N HIS A 447 2.84 -14.35 22.94
CA HIS A 447 1.43 -14.66 22.80
C HIS A 447 1.06 -15.84 23.71
N ASP A 448 0.05 -15.68 24.58
CA ASP A 448 -0.27 -16.69 25.61
C ASP A 448 -0.78 -18.01 25.01
N ALA A 449 -1.22 -18.04 23.74
CA ALA A 449 -1.53 -19.30 23.07
C ALA A 449 -0.28 -20.17 22.82
N CYS A 450 0.92 -19.58 22.87
CA CYS A 450 2.18 -20.32 22.89
C CYS A 450 2.43 -21.00 24.23
N ILE A 451 1.71 -20.62 25.29
CA ILE A 451 1.86 -21.21 26.61
C ILE A 451 0.95 -22.45 26.69
N PRO A 452 1.53 -23.65 26.80
CA PRO A 452 0.75 -24.88 26.89
C PRO A 452 -0.09 -24.87 28.18
N PRO A 453 -1.35 -25.35 28.14
CA PRO A 453 -2.22 -25.32 29.30
C PRO A 453 -1.66 -26.21 30.41
N ASN A 454 -1.72 -25.72 31.65
CA ASN A 454 -1.43 -26.55 32.81
C ASN A 454 -2.37 -27.76 32.85
N TYR A 455 -1.81 -28.91 33.14
CA TYR A 455 -2.53 -30.16 33.32
C TYR A 455 -2.39 -30.63 34.77
N CYS A 456 -3.25 -31.56 35.16
CA CYS A 456 -3.32 -32.07 36.54
C CYS A 456 -3.81 -31.03 37.55
N SER A 457 -4.67 -31.42 38.48
CA SER A 457 -5.15 -30.52 39.54
C SER A 457 -4.21 -30.57 40.75
N ALA A 458 -3.68 -29.41 41.15
CA ALA A 458 -3.03 -29.24 42.44
C ALA A 458 -4.05 -29.34 43.59
N ASN A 459 -3.64 -29.99 44.68
CA ASN A 459 -4.43 -30.00 45.91
C ASN A 459 -4.19 -28.69 46.69
N PRO A 460 -5.21 -28.11 47.34
CA PRO A 460 -5.02 -26.95 48.19
C PRO A 460 -3.95 -27.17 49.26
N ASN A 461 -3.08 -26.18 49.45
CA ASN A 461 -2.02 -26.18 50.44
C ASN A 461 -2.47 -25.52 51.76
N SER A 462 -1.58 -25.36 52.72
CA SER A 462 -1.88 -24.78 54.04
C SER A 462 -2.46 -23.35 54.02
N THR A 463 -2.34 -22.63 52.90
CA THR A 463 -2.98 -21.33 52.70
C THR A 463 -4.44 -21.43 52.23
N GLY A 464 -4.88 -22.62 51.81
CA GLY A 464 -6.19 -22.87 51.19
C GLY A 464 -6.22 -22.71 49.67
N LEU A 465 -5.12 -22.27 49.05
CA LEU A 465 -4.98 -22.14 47.60
C LEU A 465 -4.26 -23.35 47.00
N ALA A 466 -4.53 -23.64 45.72
CA ALA A 466 -3.81 -24.65 44.95
C ALA A 466 -2.60 -23.98 44.30
N ALA A 467 -1.40 -24.54 44.48
CA ALA A 467 -0.19 -23.96 43.91
C ALA A 467 -0.15 -24.15 42.39
N VAL A 468 0.41 -23.15 41.69
CA VAL A 468 0.44 -23.11 40.21
C VAL A 468 1.87 -23.05 39.72
N ILE A 469 2.20 -23.83 38.69
CA ILE A 469 3.44 -23.70 37.90
C ILE A 469 3.16 -22.89 36.63
N SER A 470 4.10 -22.05 36.21
CA SER A 470 4.09 -21.37 34.93
C SER A 470 5.48 -21.37 34.32
N VAL A 471 5.52 -21.13 33.01
CA VAL A 471 6.76 -20.94 32.23
C VAL A 471 6.77 -19.54 31.64
N SER A 472 7.96 -18.99 31.43
CA SER A 472 8.16 -17.77 30.64
C SER A 472 9.50 -17.82 29.90
N GLY A 473 9.61 -16.97 28.87
CA GLY A 473 10.75 -16.95 27.95
C GLY A 473 10.62 -17.95 26.81
N SER A 474 11.74 -18.38 26.21
CA SER A 474 11.72 -19.12 24.94
C SER A 474 11.77 -20.64 25.11
N PRO A 475 10.91 -21.43 24.41
CA PRO A 475 11.04 -22.88 24.30
C PRO A 475 12.12 -23.31 23.29
N ILE A 476 12.78 -22.37 22.60
CA ILE A 476 13.89 -22.67 21.69
C ILE A 476 15.14 -22.99 22.51
N ILE A 477 15.72 -24.18 22.29
CA ILE A 477 16.82 -24.70 23.12
C ILE A 477 18.05 -23.78 23.10
N THR A 478 18.35 -23.18 21.95
CA THR A 478 19.55 -22.34 21.75
C THR A 478 19.45 -20.97 22.41
N ASP A 479 18.24 -20.45 22.62
CA ASP A 479 18.03 -19.15 23.28
C ASP A 479 18.42 -19.22 24.75
N ASN A 480 18.25 -20.40 25.35
CA ASN A 480 18.64 -20.70 26.73
C ASN A 480 18.09 -19.66 27.73
N ASN A 481 16.88 -19.17 27.46
CA ASN A 481 16.14 -18.17 28.23
C ASN A 481 14.78 -18.73 28.65
N PHE A 482 14.77 -19.89 29.30
CA PHE A 482 13.56 -20.55 29.78
C PHE A 482 13.49 -20.46 31.30
N THR A 483 12.36 -20.03 31.86
CA THR A 483 12.16 -19.85 33.30
C THR A 483 10.92 -20.59 33.79
N LEU A 484 11.08 -21.39 34.84
CA LEU A 484 9.98 -22.01 35.59
C LEU A 484 9.64 -21.16 36.80
N THR A 485 8.36 -20.91 37.06
CA THR A 485 7.88 -20.18 38.23
C THR A 485 6.81 -20.99 38.95
N ALA A 486 6.92 -21.12 40.27
CA ALA A 486 5.89 -21.72 41.12
C ALA A 486 5.32 -20.64 42.03
N SER A 487 3.99 -20.49 42.05
CA SER A 487 3.26 -19.44 42.75
C SER A 487 2.15 -19.99 43.65
N GLN A 488 1.54 -19.10 44.45
CA GLN A 488 0.51 -19.44 45.45
C GLN A 488 1.00 -20.45 46.51
N LEU A 489 2.30 -20.41 46.81
CA LEU A 489 2.95 -21.25 47.81
C LEU A 489 2.80 -20.62 49.21
N PRO A 490 2.85 -21.42 50.29
CA PRO A 490 3.07 -20.87 51.62
C PRO A 490 4.37 -20.08 51.65
N THR A 491 4.38 -18.95 52.37
CA THR A 491 5.52 -18.04 52.40
C THR A 491 6.70 -18.62 53.19
N PHE A 492 7.91 -18.26 52.77
CA PHE A 492 9.18 -18.69 53.37
C PHE A 492 9.43 -20.21 53.39
N GLU A 493 8.69 -20.98 52.62
CA GLU A 493 8.90 -22.41 52.46
C GLU A 493 9.93 -22.70 51.38
N PHE A 494 10.53 -23.90 51.45
CA PHE A 494 11.48 -24.32 50.44
C PHE A 494 10.88 -25.28 49.42
N GLY A 495 11.36 -25.21 48.18
CA GLY A 495 10.91 -26.07 47.09
C GLY A 495 11.95 -26.27 46.01
N TYR A 496 11.59 -27.06 45.00
CA TYR A 496 12.40 -27.32 43.82
C TYR A 496 11.54 -27.82 42.66
N PHE A 497 12.03 -27.61 41.44
CA PHE A 497 11.40 -28.10 40.22
C PHE A 497 11.85 -29.52 39.87
N LEU A 498 10.93 -30.25 39.24
CA LEU A 498 11.04 -31.59 38.71
C LEU A 498 10.72 -31.56 37.22
N MET A 499 11.26 -32.52 36.47
CA MET A 499 10.97 -32.69 35.04
C MET A 499 10.87 -34.17 34.63
N ALA A 500 10.08 -34.51 33.61
CA ALA A 500 9.96 -35.84 33.04
C ALA A 500 9.62 -35.80 31.54
N ALA A 501 9.87 -36.88 30.81
CA ALA A 501 9.51 -36.99 29.39
C ALA A 501 8.09 -37.58 29.16
N SER A 502 7.30 -37.68 30.21
CA SER A 502 5.94 -38.24 30.15
C SER A 502 5.14 -37.79 31.35
N GLN A 503 3.84 -37.61 31.16
CA GLN A 503 2.88 -37.35 32.22
C GLN A 503 2.66 -38.60 33.08
N GLY A 504 2.35 -38.38 34.35
CA GLY A 504 1.99 -39.43 35.30
C GLY A 504 0.94 -38.94 36.28
N PHE A 505 0.46 -39.82 37.15
CA PHE A 505 -0.39 -39.39 38.26
C PHE A 505 -0.24 -40.30 39.46
N ILE A 506 0.36 -39.77 40.53
CA ILE A 506 0.52 -40.47 41.81
C ILE A 506 -0.05 -39.57 42.90
N PRO A 507 -1.26 -39.85 43.39
CA PRO A 507 -1.86 -39.03 44.44
C PRO A 507 -1.13 -39.23 45.76
N ASN A 508 -0.92 -38.14 46.50
CA ASN A 508 -0.32 -38.14 47.84
C ASN A 508 1.02 -38.91 47.93
N VAL A 509 1.88 -38.76 46.92
CA VAL A 509 3.13 -39.52 46.81
C VAL A 509 4.01 -39.32 48.05
N GLY A 510 4.52 -40.43 48.61
CA GLY A 510 5.43 -40.39 49.76
C GLY A 510 4.88 -39.71 51.02
N GLY A 511 3.55 -39.59 51.17
CA GLY A 511 2.91 -38.88 52.29
C GLY A 511 2.82 -37.36 52.11
N SER A 512 3.03 -36.86 50.89
CA SER A 512 2.68 -35.48 50.49
C SER A 512 1.16 -35.27 50.53
N GLY A 513 0.72 -34.03 50.74
CA GLY A 513 -0.68 -33.62 50.56
C GLY A 513 -1.04 -33.33 49.10
N GLY A 514 -0.05 -33.32 48.20
CA GLY A 514 -0.21 -33.05 46.77
C GLY A 514 -0.09 -34.29 45.89
N ASN A 515 -0.43 -34.14 44.61
CA ASN A 515 -0.33 -35.18 43.59
C ASN A 515 0.92 -34.96 42.75
N LEU A 516 1.71 -36.02 42.52
CA LEU A 516 2.80 -35.97 41.55
C LEU A 516 2.24 -36.28 40.16
N CYS A 517 2.42 -35.36 39.22
CA CYS A 517 1.83 -35.43 37.88
C CYS A 517 2.86 -35.81 36.80
N LEU A 518 4.08 -36.19 37.22
CA LEU A 518 5.18 -36.58 36.34
C LEU A 518 5.30 -38.12 36.25
N GLY A 519 5.58 -38.62 35.05
CA GLY A 519 5.87 -40.02 34.77
C GLY A 519 7.29 -40.44 35.14
N PHE A 520 7.58 -41.74 35.11
CA PHE A 520 8.90 -42.29 35.39
C PHE A 520 9.71 -42.55 34.09
N PRO A 521 11.02 -42.26 34.07
CA PRO A 521 11.80 -41.60 35.12
C PRO A 521 11.57 -40.07 35.12
N PHE A 522 11.49 -39.48 36.32
CA PHE A 522 11.54 -38.03 36.49
C PHE A 522 12.84 -37.61 37.17
N TYR A 523 13.28 -36.40 36.88
CA TYR A 523 14.54 -35.83 37.29
C TYR A 523 14.30 -34.58 38.14
N ARG A 524 15.22 -34.33 39.06
CA ARG A 524 15.25 -33.08 39.83
C ARG A 524 16.37 -32.19 39.28
N PHE A 525 16.10 -30.90 39.16
CA PHE A 525 17.15 -29.90 38.94
C PHE A 525 18.05 -29.81 40.18
N SER A 526 19.11 -30.62 40.25
CA SER A 526 19.95 -30.76 41.46
C SER A 526 21.46 -30.56 41.21
N LYS A 527 21.87 -30.03 40.05
CA LYS A 527 23.30 -30.03 39.67
C LYS A 527 23.74 -28.82 38.80
N VAL A 528 23.60 -27.61 39.33
CA VAL A 528 24.27 -26.38 38.84
C VAL A 528 24.94 -25.73 40.08
N PRO A 529 26.07 -24.98 40.00
CA PRO A 529 26.98 -24.73 41.14
C PRO A 529 26.39 -24.02 42.37
N THR A 530 25.14 -23.56 42.31
CA THR A 530 24.36 -23.05 43.43
C THR A 530 23.05 -23.83 43.51
N GLY A 531 22.92 -24.68 44.54
CA GLY A 531 21.87 -25.69 44.64
C GLY A 531 20.44 -25.16 44.53
N ALA A 532 19.59 -25.80 43.75
CA ALA A 532 18.19 -25.39 43.60
C ALA A 532 17.32 -26.02 44.71
N ILE A 533 17.61 -25.65 45.96
CA ILE A 533 16.54 -25.53 46.96
C ILE A 533 16.21 -24.05 46.96
N LEU A 534 15.02 -23.73 46.48
CA LEU A 534 14.53 -22.37 46.32
C LEU A 534 13.68 -22.01 47.54
N SER A 535 13.50 -20.72 47.80
CA SER A 535 12.62 -20.23 48.86
C SER A 535 11.51 -19.40 48.26
N SER A 536 10.26 -19.65 48.67
CA SER A 536 9.08 -18.90 48.23
C SER A 536 9.04 -17.45 48.74
N GLY A 537 9.91 -17.10 49.69
CA GLY A 537 10.02 -15.76 50.27
C GLY A 537 8.69 -15.23 50.81
N ALA A 538 8.59 -13.91 50.97
CA ALA A 538 7.36 -13.26 51.43
C ALA A 538 6.24 -13.27 50.38
N GLY A 539 6.58 -13.46 49.10
CA GLY A 539 5.64 -13.43 47.98
C GLY A 539 4.91 -14.75 47.72
N GLY A 540 5.33 -15.86 48.35
CA GLY A 540 4.73 -17.17 48.09
C GLY A 540 5.08 -17.70 46.69
N THR A 541 6.23 -17.30 46.14
CA THR A 541 6.65 -17.60 44.77
C THR A 541 8.16 -17.87 44.72
N PHE A 542 8.59 -18.83 43.91
CA PHE A 542 9.99 -18.97 43.52
C PHE A 542 10.13 -19.31 42.04
N SER A 543 11.25 -18.90 41.44
CA SER A 543 11.54 -19.12 40.02
C SER A 543 12.92 -19.75 39.81
N PHE A 544 13.09 -20.46 38.71
CA PHE A 544 14.32 -21.11 38.31
C PHE A 544 14.47 -21.14 36.79
N SER A 545 15.60 -20.63 36.30
CA SER A 545 15.94 -20.67 34.88
C SER A 545 17.00 -21.75 34.64
N PRO A 546 16.61 -22.98 34.22
CA PRO A 546 17.59 -24.01 33.89
C PRO A 546 18.44 -23.62 32.68
N ASN A 547 19.70 -24.05 32.65
CA ASN A 547 20.49 -24.01 31.44
C ASN A 547 20.08 -25.20 30.55
N LEU A 548 19.33 -24.93 29.49
CA LEU A 548 18.81 -25.93 28.55
C LEU A 548 19.92 -26.67 27.80
N LEU A 549 21.09 -26.04 27.63
CA LEU A 549 22.28 -26.64 27.01
C LEU A 549 23.06 -27.55 27.98
N ASN A 550 22.73 -27.54 29.28
CA ASN A 550 23.43 -28.32 30.29
C ASN A 550 22.48 -28.76 31.43
N LEU A 551 21.62 -29.72 31.11
CA LEU A 551 20.60 -30.25 32.01
C LEU A 551 21.14 -31.36 32.93
N PRO A 552 20.48 -31.60 34.09
CA PRO A 552 20.94 -32.60 35.05
C PRO A 552 20.96 -34.02 34.45
N GLN A 553 21.87 -34.84 34.98
CA GLN A 553 21.97 -36.28 34.66
C GLN A 553 22.19 -36.61 33.17
N GLY A 554 22.67 -35.66 32.37
CA GLY A 554 22.95 -35.87 30.94
C GLY A 554 21.70 -35.92 30.07
N VAL A 555 20.56 -35.42 30.57
CA VAL A 555 19.37 -35.18 29.76
C VAL A 555 19.71 -34.15 28.68
N VAL A 556 19.21 -34.37 27.47
CA VAL A 556 19.33 -33.44 26.35
C VAL A 556 17.95 -33.37 25.70
N PHE A 557 17.34 -32.19 25.71
CA PHE A 557 16.09 -31.97 25.00
C PHE A 557 16.34 -32.03 23.48
N GLN A 558 15.45 -32.67 22.74
CA GLN A 558 15.49 -32.66 21.28
C GLN A 558 14.42 -31.72 20.71
N ILE A 559 14.67 -31.21 19.51
CA ILE A 559 13.68 -30.43 18.75
C ILE A 559 12.44 -31.30 18.49
N GLY A 560 11.26 -30.75 18.79
CA GLY A 560 9.97 -31.44 18.69
C GLY A 560 9.69 -32.42 19.83
N GLU A 561 10.54 -32.49 20.85
CA GLU A 561 10.29 -33.31 22.05
C GLU A 561 9.54 -32.52 23.11
N THR A 562 8.62 -33.20 23.78
CA THR A 562 7.81 -32.64 24.84
C THR A 562 8.31 -33.09 26.20
N TRP A 563 8.42 -32.16 27.15
CA TRP A 563 8.82 -32.41 28.52
C TRP A 563 7.86 -31.77 29.52
N ASP A 564 7.65 -32.49 30.60
CA ASP A 564 6.73 -32.17 31.67
C ASP A 564 7.45 -31.59 32.88
N PHE A 565 6.89 -30.57 33.50
CA PHE A 565 7.46 -29.90 34.68
C PHE A 565 6.46 -29.79 35.81
N GLN A 566 6.96 -29.89 37.04
CA GLN A 566 6.16 -29.70 38.25
C GLN A 566 7.06 -29.20 39.38
N ALA A 567 6.53 -28.39 40.30
CA ALA A 567 7.25 -27.97 41.49
C ALA A 567 6.80 -28.76 42.72
N TRP A 568 7.77 -29.25 43.49
CA TRP A 568 7.55 -29.73 44.85
C TRP A 568 7.91 -28.63 45.85
N TYR A 569 7.16 -28.52 46.93
CA TYR A 569 7.45 -27.56 48.00
C TYR A 569 7.02 -28.06 49.38
N ARG A 570 7.61 -27.47 50.43
CA ARG A 570 7.20 -27.67 51.81
C ARG A 570 5.91 -26.94 52.11
N ASP A 571 5.06 -27.57 52.90
CA ASP A 571 3.73 -27.07 53.21
C ASP A 571 3.50 -27.17 54.72
N GLY A 572 3.93 -26.15 55.48
CA GLY A 572 4.16 -26.19 56.92
C GLY A 572 2.96 -26.43 57.86
N ALA A 573 1.75 -26.71 57.38
CA ALA A 573 0.61 -27.05 58.23
C ALA A 573 -0.22 -28.24 57.70
N ALA A 574 -0.19 -29.34 58.45
CA ALA A 574 -0.90 -30.63 58.27
C ALA A 574 -0.38 -31.59 57.18
N SER A 575 0.14 -31.11 56.06
CA SER A 575 0.89 -31.88 55.05
C SER A 575 2.39 -31.74 55.33
N THR A 576 3.23 -32.72 54.98
CA THR A 576 4.69 -32.54 55.13
C THR A 576 5.32 -31.87 53.89
N SER A 577 4.59 -31.87 52.77
CA SER A 577 4.90 -31.25 51.49
C SER A 577 3.67 -31.25 50.58
N ASN A 578 3.73 -30.53 49.46
CA ASN A 578 2.68 -30.47 48.44
C ASN A 578 3.31 -30.21 47.04
N PHE A 579 2.50 -30.18 45.98
CA PHE A 579 2.92 -30.01 44.59
C PHE A 579 2.04 -28.99 43.88
N THR A 580 2.61 -28.30 42.88
CA THR A 580 1.83 -27.51 41.91
C THR A 580 1.03 -28.44 40.98
N ASP A 581 0.25 -27.86 40.08
CA ASP A 581 -0.15 -28.52 38.83
C ASP A 581 1.09 -28.82 37.96
N GLY A 582 0.88 -29.52 36.85
CA GLY A 582 1.91 -29.82 35.86
C GLY A 582 1.81 -28.89 34.65
N ILE A 583 2.93 -28.62 33.99
CA ILE A 583 2.97 -27.93 32.70
C ILE A 583 3.81 -28.74 31.72
N GLU A 584 3.31 -28.89 30.51
CA GLU A 584 3.92 -29.69 29.45
C GLU A 584 4.48 -28.73 28.40
N VAL A 585 5.77 -28.77 28.06
CA VAL A 585 6.39 -27.85 27.09
C VAL A 585 7.01 -28.64 25.94
N MET A 586 6.67 -28.26 24.70
CA MET A 586 7.34 -28.74 23.50
C MET A 586 8.55 -27.84 23.17
N PHE A 587 9.74 -28.43 23.13
CA PHE A 587 10.98 -27.70 22.80
C PHE A 587 11.19 -27.64 21.28
N ARG A 588 11.63 -26.47 20.80
CA ARG A 588 11.88 -26.19 19.39
C ARG A 588 13.36 -25.95 19.11
#